data_AF-A0A3B0VGT9-F1
#
_entry.id   AF-A0A3B0VGT9-F1
#
_cell.length_a   1.000
_cell.length_b   1.000
_cell.length_c   1.000
_cell.angle_alpha   90.00
_cell.angle_beta   90.00
_cell.angle_gamma   90.00
#
_symmetry.space_group_name_H-M   'P 1'
#
loop_
_entity.id
_entity.type
_entity.pdbx_description
1 polymer ?
#
loop_
_entity_poly.entity_id
_entity_poly.type
_entity_poly.pdbx_seq_one_letter_code
_entity_poly.pdbx_strand_id
1 'polypeptide(L)' 'MNAEIKKLNPNTLWSNFASLNAVPRPSKKEDKVRKFMVDFGAKHKLSTIVDPVGNVIIKKPATKGMETRKTVVLQ' A
#
# COMPACT_ATOMS: atom_id res chain seq x y z
N MET A 1 5.38 -4.54 18.83
CA MET A 1 6.14 -4.91 17.62
C MET A 1 7.50 -4.24 17.66
N ASN A 2 8.57 -4.99 17.44
CA ASN A 2 9.96 -4.55 17.62
C ASN A 2 10.29 -3.35 16.71
N ALA A 3 10.64 -2.22 17.33
CA ALA A 3 11.13 -1.02 16.65
C ALA A 3 12.37 -1.28 15.77
N GLU A 4 13.11 -2.35 16.08
CA GLU A 4 14.27 -2.87 15.36
C GLU A 4 13.97 -3.16 13.89
N ILE A 5 12.77 -3.66 13.55
CA ILE A 5 12.41 -4.01 12.17
C ILE A 5 12.43 -2.76 11.28
N LYS A 6 12.07 -1.59 11.80
CA LYS A 6 12.07 -0.33 11.03
C LYS A 6 13.46 0.16 10.64
N LYS A 7 14.51 -0.35 11.31
CA LYS A 7 15.93 0.00 11.06
C LYS A 7 16.56 -0.87 9.98
N LEU A 8 15.84 -1.89 9.48
CA LEU A 8 16.33 -2.75 8.41
C LEU A 8 16.36 -2.00 7.08
N ASN A 9 17.37 -2.27 6.26
CA ASN A 9 17.47 -1.68 4.93
C ASN A 9 16.64 -2.49 3.91
N PRO A 10 15.91 -1.83 2.99
CA PRO A 10 15.68 -0.38 2.91
C PRO A 10 14.61 0.11 3.91
N ASN A 11 14.94 1.16 4.67
CA ASN A 11 14.12 1.67 5.78
C ASN A 11 12.66 1.97 5.40
N THR A 12 12.41 2.50 4.19
CA THR A 12 11.06 2.84 3.72
C THR A 12 10.18 1.60 3.59
N LEU A 13 10.72 0.50 3.08
CA LEU A 13 9.98 -0.75 2.92
C LEU A 13 9.59 -1.30 4.29
N TRP A 14 10.56 -1.41 5.19
CA TRP A 14 10.34 -1.98 6.51
C TRP A 14 9.48 -1.12 7.42
N SER A 15 9.53 0.21 7.27
CA SER A 15 8.62 1.13 7.96
C SER A 15 7.17 0.95 7.51
N ASN A 16 6.93 0.79 6.20
CA ASN A 16 5.60 0.50 5.66
C ASN A 16 5.11 -0.88 6.10
N PHE A 17 5.97 -1.90 6.04
CA PHE A 17 5.66 -3.25 6.49
C PHE A 17 5.27 -3.30 7.97
N ALA A 18 6.03 -2.65 8.85
CA ALA A 18 5.71 -2.57 10.27
C ALA A 18 4.38 -1.84 10.53
N SER A 19 4.08 -0.79 9.74
CA SER A 19 2.82 -0.05 9.86
C SER A 19 1.63 -0.91 9.41
N LEU A 20 1.78 -1.67 8.32
CA LEU A 20 0.74 -2.58 7.84
C LEU A 20 0.48 -3.73 8.83
N ASN A 21 1.54 -4.33 9.40
CA ASN A 21 1.40 -5.40 10.39
C ASN A 21 0.75 -4.94 11.70
N ALA A 22 0.87 -3.65 12.04
CA ALA A 22 0.18 -3.09 13.20
C ALA A 22 -1.35 -3.00 12.99
N VAL A 23 -1.83 -3.09 11.75
CA VAL A 23 -3.27 -3.12 11.44
C VAL A 23 -3.78 -4.56 11.58
N PRO A 24 -4.70 -4.83 12.51
CA PRO A 24 -5.30 -6.16 12.64
C PRO A 24 -6.05 -6.53 11.36
N ARG A 25 -5.70 -7.68 10.78
CA ARG A 25 -6.36 -8.28 9.61
C ARG A 25 -6.92 -9.68 9.90
N PRO A 26 -7.82 -9.86 10.89
CA PRO A 26 -8.49 -11.14 11.07
C PRO A 26 -9.31 -11.47 9.83
N SER A 27 -9.41 -12.76 9.50
CA SER A 27 -10.28 -13.22 8.41
C SER A 27 -11.69 -12.67 8.60
N LYS A 28 -12.32 -12.19 7.52
CA LYS A 28 -13.65 -11.54 7.50
C LYS A 28 -13.75 -10.19 8.23
N LYS A 29 -12.63 -9.58 8.65
CA LYS A 29 -12.57 -8.24 9.29
C LYS A 29 -11.52 -7.36 8.62
N GLU A 30 -11.57 -7.29 7.29
CA GLU A 30 -10.57 -6.62 6.46
C GLU A 30 -10.79 -5.11 6.31
N ASP A 31 -11.91 -4.57 6.80
CA ASP A 31 -12.27 -3.16 6.60
C ASP A 31 -11.19 -2.19 7.10
N LYS A 32 -10.52 -2.55 8.21
CA LYS A 32 -9.42 -1.75 8.77
C LYS A 32 -8.20 -1.72 7.85
N VAL A 33 -7.82 -2.86 7.27
CA VAL A 33 -6.68 -2.92 6.35
C VAL A 33 -7.02 -2.30 5.00
N ARG A 34 -8.25 -2.45 4.52
CA ARG A 34 -8.74 -1.76 3.32
C ARG A 34 -8.68 -0.26 3.49
N LYS A 35 -9.22 0.26 4.60
CA LYS A 35 -9.15 1.68 4.94
C LYS A 35 -7.69 2.16 5.04
N PHE A 36 -6.82 1.40 5.71
CA PHE A 36 -5.40 1.72 5.79
C PHE A 36 -4.75 1.86 4.40
N MET A 37 -5.06 0.96 3.46
CA MET A 37 -4.54 1.04 2.09
C MET A 37 -5.12 2.20 1.29
N VAL A 38 -6.41 2.52 1.46
CA VAL A 38 -7.05 3.69 0.84
C VAL A 38 -6.42 4.98 1.36
N ASP A 39 -6.24 5.10 2.68
CA ASP A 39 -5.61 6.24 3.33
C ASP A 39 -4.13 6.36 2.91
N PHE A 40 -3.43 5.23 2.71
CA PHE A 40 -2.07 5.21 2.15
C PHE A 40 -2.02 5.80 0.75
N GLY A 41 -2.90 5.38 -0.15
CA GLY A 41 -3.01 5.93 -1.50
C GLY A 41 -3.30 7.43 -1.49
N ALA A 42 -4.26 7.86 -0.68
CA ALA A 42 -4.62 9.27 -0.52
C ALA A 42 -3.46 10.12 0.03
N LYS A 43 -2.73 9.64 1.04
CA LYS A 43 -1.54 10.29 1.61
C LYS A 43 -0.46 10.55 0.55
N HIS A 44 -0.30 9.61 -0.38
CA HIS A 44 0.65 9.73 -1.49
C HIS A 44 0.08 10.42 -2.73
N LYS A 45 -1.16 10.94 -2.66
CA LYS A 45 -1.89 11.58 -3.78
C LYS A 45 -1.99 10.66 -5.01
N LEU A 46 -2.15 9.36 -4.77
CA LEU A 46 -2.29 8.34 -5.81
C LEU A 46 -3.77 8.05 -6.06
N SER A 47 -4.12 7.81 -7.32
CA SER A 47 -5.48 7.40 -7.68
C SER A 47 -5.77 6.05 -7.03
N THR A 48 -6.79 6.01 -6.18
CA THR A 48 -7.11 4.84 -5.37
C THR A 48 -8.58 4.54 -5.49
N ILE A 49 -8.90 3.30 -5.86
CA ILE A 49 -10.28 2.82 -5.99
C ILE A 49 -10.45 1.53 -5.20
N VAL A 50 -11.68 1.28 -4.76
CA VAL A 50 -12.09 0.01 -4.15
C VAL A 50 -13.12 -0.60 -5.08
N ASP A 51 -12.88 -1.84 -5.51
CA ASP A 51 -13.84 -2.55 -6.37
C ASP A 51 -15.05 -3.08 -5.57
N PRO A 52 -16.12 -3.57 -6.23
CA PRO A 52 -17.31 -4.05 -5.53
C PRO A 52 -17.08 -5.25 -4.61
N VAL A 53 -16.01 -6.02 -4.82
CA VAL A 53 -15.65 -7.19 -3.99
C VAL A 53 -14.69 -6.81 -2.85
N GLY A 54 -14.20 -5.57 -2.84
CA GLY A 54 -13.41 -4.97 -1.76
C GLY A 54 -11.90 -4.98 -1.97
N ASN A 55 -11.41 -5.27 -3.18
CA ASN A 55 -9.99 -5.12 -3.51
C ASN A 55 -9.65 -3.63 -3.60
N VAL A 56 -8.49 -3.25 -3.06
CA VAL A 56 -7.97 -1.89 -3.15
C VAL A 56 -6.97 -1.81 -4.30
N ILE A 57 -7.24 -0.95 -5.28
CA ILE A 57 -6.37 -0.71 -6.44
C ILE A 57 -5.78 0.69 -6.31
N ILE A 58 -4.45 0.78 -6.21
CA ILE A 58 -3.70 2.04 -6.14
C ILE A 58 -2.90 2.19 -7.43
N LYS A 59 -3.19 3.25 -8.19
CA LYS A 59 -2.54 3.54 -9.47
C LYS A 59 -1.58 4.71 -9.32
N LYS A 60 -0.31 4.47 -9.68
CA LYS A 60 0.74 5.48 -9.76
C LYS A 60 1.06 5.77 -11.23
N PRO A 61 1.15 7.04 -11.66
CA PRO A 61 1.59 7.38 -13.00
C PRO A 61 3.06 6.98 -13.22
N ALA A 62 3.45 6.77 -14.47
CA ALA A 62 4.85 6.56 -14.82
C ALA A 62 5.70 7.76 -14.37
N THR A 63 6.94 7.49 -13.98
CA THR A 63 7.93 8.55 -13.78
C THR A 63 8.30 9.18 -15.11
N LYS A 64 8.77 10.43 -15.08
CA LYS A 64 9.18 11.18 -16.28
C LYS A 64 10.13 10.35 -17.15
N GLY A 65 9.82 10.20 -18.43
CA GLY A 65 10.60 9.43 -19.40
C GLY A 65 10.23 7.94 -19.51
N MET A 66 9.24 7.48 -18.75
CA MET A 66 8.75 6.09 -18.76
C MET A 66 7.27 5.97 -19.19
N GLU A 67 6.67 7.03 -19.74
CA GLU A 67 5.25 7.12 -20.08
C GLU A 67 4.82 6.14 -21.18
N THR A 68 5.74 5.76 -22.06
CA THR A 68 5.48 4.81 -23.16
C THR A 68 5.68 3.35 -22.76
N ARG A 69 6.15 3.09 -21.52
CA ARG A 69 6.39 1.73 -21.04
C ARG A 69 5.08 1.05 -20.65
N LYS A 70 5.06 -0.27 -20.75
CA LYS A 70 3.90 -1.07 -20.36
C LYS A 70 3.62 -0.89 -18.86
N THR A 71 2.34 -0.74 -18.52
CA THR A 71 1.89 -0.73 -17.12
C THR A 71 2.16 -2.08 -16.48
N VAL A 72 2.62 -2.06 -15.23
CA VAL A 72 2.89 -3.26 -14.42
C VAL A 72 1.97 -3.27 -13.21
N VAL A 73 1.47 -4.44 -12.83
CA VAL A 73 0.68 -4.67 -11.62
C VAL A 73 1.57 -5.38 -10.60
N LEU A 74 1.56 -4.89 -9.36
CA LEU A 74 2.15 -5.56 -8.20
C LEU A 74 1.00 -6.03 -7.30
N GLN A 75 0.97 -7.32 -6.99
CA GLN A 75 -0.04 -7.96 -6.13
C GLN A 75 0.61 -8.44 -4.83
#